data_AF-A0A914GUH0-F1
#
_entry.id   AF-A0A914GUH0-F1
#
_cell.length_a   1.000
_cell.length_b   1.000
_cell.length_c   1.000
_cell.angle_alpha   90.00
_cell.angle_beta   90.00
_cell.angle_gamma   90.00
#
_symmetry.space_group_name_H-M   'P 1'
#
loop_
_entity.id
_entity.type
_entity.pdbx_description
1 polymer ?
#
loop_
_entity_poly.entity_id
_entity_poly.type
_entity_poly.pdbx_seq_one_letter_code
_entity_poly.pdbx_strand_id
1 'polypeptide(L)'
;MTEMLASTFFFCLILCLTPQAHEAYSPHGSISSRRVLGCPDLEAFQTISSLDHLNSEQLTKITCLCGPEYSNDELLGGKEATYDDQLISITCIYGTKIADLRGTIELVAKSNKSVGRIFLDHVDFAEVEGISSQKGQFLSGPHFADLTQLEIKKCRGNPYLNFEENSIGNFDSLVELVIEECNLEKMPTKLIAKAPKLRRLSLANNKMSALGRADFAGLQMANE
;
A
#
# COMPACT_ATOMS: atom_id res chain seq x y z
N MET A 1 -15.76 37.59 -16.14
CA MET A 1 -15.53 36.26 -16.74
C MET A 1 -14.05 35.94 -16.60
N THR A 2 -13.56 35.00 -15.81
CA THR A 2 -14.07 34.25 -14.65
C THR A 2 -12.80 33.56 -14.12
N GLU A 3 -12.20 34.11 -13.07
CA GLU A 3 -11.16 33.46 -12.27
C GLU A 3 -11.85 32.68 -11.16
N MET A 4 -11.97 31.35 -11.28
CA MET A 4 -12.46 30.51 -10.18
C MET A 4 -12.22 29.01 -10.43
N LEU A 5 -10.97 28.52 -10.43
CA LEU A 5 -10.70 27.06 -10.47
C LEU A 5 -9.54 26.58 -9.58
N ALA A 6 -8.76 27.46 -8.95
CA ALA A 6 -7.66 27.05 -8.05
C ALA A 6 -8.11 26.86 -6.57
N SER A 7 -9.28 27.38 -6.18
CA SER A 7 -9.72 27.41 -4.78
C SER A 7 -10.32 26.09 -4.29
N THR A 8 -11.03 25.36 -5.16
CA THR A 8 -11.68 24.08 -4.80
C THR A 8 -10.67 22.96 -4.54
N PHE A 9 -9.55 22.92 -5.27
CA PHE A 9 -8.47 21.95 -5.04
C PHE A 9 -7.73 22.20 -3.71
N PHE A 10 -7.51 23.48 -3.37
CA PHE A 10 -6.87 23.87 -2.11
C PHE A 10 -7.76 23.53 -0.90
N PHE A 11 -9.08 23.65 -1.04
CA PHE A 11 -10.03 23.24 0.00
C PHE A 11 -10.06 21.72 0.22
N CYS A 12 -10.00 20.89 -0.83
CA CYS A 12 -10.01 19.42 -0.67
C CYS A 12 -8.75 18.89 0.02
N LEU A 13 -7.56 19.39 -0.35
CA LEU A 13 -6.30 18.94 0.28
C LEU A 13 -6.18 19.42 1.73
N ILE A 14 -6.69 20.63 2.05
CA ILE A 14 -6.72 21.16 3.42
C ILE A 14 -7.77 20.46 4.29
N LEU A 15 -8.92 20.07 3.72
CA LEU A 15 -9.94 19.30 4.46
C LEU A 15 -9.44 17.89 4.82
N CYS A 16 -8.55 17.28 4.04
CA CYS A 16 -7.90 16.01 4.40
C CYS A 16 -6.81 16.14 5.50
N LEU A 17 -6.30 17.36 5.75
CA LEU A 17 -5.19 17.62 6.68
C LEU A 17 -5.63 18.32 7.98
N THR A 18 -6.93 18.57 8.17
CA THR A 18 -7.45 19.16 9.41
C THR A 18 -8.25 18.12 10.21
N PRO A 19 -8.06 18.04 11.54
CA PRO A 19 -8.80 17.09 12.38
C PRO A 19 -10.26 17.56 12.66
N GLN A 20 -10.82 18.45 11.85
CA GLN A 20 -12.17 18.97 12.07
C GLN A 20 -13.18 18.29 11.16
N ALA A 21 -13.91 17.37 11.78
CA ALA A 21 -15.12 16.76 11.27
C ALA A 21 -16.07 17.82 10.71
N HIS A 22 -16.33 17.75 9.40
CA HIS A 22 -17.60 18.19 8.85
C HIS A 22 -18.36 16.97 8.35
N GLU A 23 -19.52 16.74 8.97
CA GLU A 23 -20.49 15.71 8.62
C GLU A 23 -20.97 15.92 7.18
N ALA A 24 -20.35 15.23 6.22
CA ALA A 24 -20.96 14.99 4.93
C ALA A 24 -21.95 13.83 5.08
N TYR A 25 -23.24 14.16 4.98
CA TYR A 25 -24.36 13.22 5.03
C TYR A 25 -24.25 12.19 3.89
N SER A 26 -24.13 10.90 4.26
CA SER A 26 -24.23 9.75 3.36
C SER A 26 -25.23 8.74 3.96
N PRO A 27 -26.13 8.11 3.16
CA PRO A 27 -27.29 7.39 3.69
C PRO A 27 -26.98 6.00 4.28
N HIS A 28 -25.71 5.62 4.46
CA HIS A 28 -25.33 4.27 4.90
C HIS A 28 -24.40 4.24 6.12
N GLY A 29 -24.98 4.11 7.31
CA GLY A 29 -24.29 3.70 8.55
C GLY A 29 -23.32 4.74 9.12
N SER A 30 -22.99 4.63 10.42
CA SER A 30 -22.11 5.63 11.06
C SER A 30 -20.69 5.55 10.49
N ILE A 31 -20.34 6.58 9.73
CA ILE A 31 -19.02 6.82 9.09
C ILE A 31 -17.85 6.72 10.10
N SER A 32 -18.13 6.80 11.40
CA SER A 32 -17.13 6.74 12.48
C SER A 32 -16.50 5.37 12.71
N SER A 33 -17.18 4.25 12.41
CA SER A 33 -16.69 2.90 12.76
C SER A 33 -15.69 2.32 11.75
N ARG A 34 -15.73 2.83 10.50
CA ARG A 34 -14.90 2.32 9.40
C ARG A 34 -13.55 3.02 9.26
N ARG A 35 -13.44 4.26 9.78
CA ARG A 35 -12.24 5.07 9.61
C ARG A 35 -11.14 4.71 10.60
N VAL A 36 -9.89 4.77 10.14
CA VAL A 36 -8.70 4.68 10.98
C VAL A 36 -8.39 6.10 11.46
N LEU A 37 -8.38 6.30 12.78
CA LEU A 37 -8.20 7.63 13.35
C LEU A 37 -6.81 8.19 13.00
N GLY A 38 -6.78 9.41 12.46
CA GLY A 38 -5.53 10.10 12.09
C GLY A 38 -4.92 9.65 10.76
N CYS A 39 -5.56 8.73 10.04
CA CYS A 39 -5.14 8.32 8.72
C CYS A 39 -6.05 8.95 7.65
N PRO A 40 -5.50 9.56 6.59
CA PRO A 40 -6.29 10.13 5.50
C PRO A 40 -7.11 9.07 4.77
N ASP A 41 -8.35 9.42 4.45
CA ASP A 41 -9.34 8.50 3.87
C ASP A 41 -9.07 8.24 2.38
N LEU A 42 -8.98 6.96 2.02
CA LEU A 42 -8.81 6.49 0.64
C LEU A 42 -10.03 6.83 -0.23
N GLU A 43 -11.25 6.76 0.32
CA GLU A 43 -12.48 7.04 -0.44
C GLU A 43 -12.56 8.50 -0.87
N ALA A 44 -12.06 9.41 -0.03
CA ALA A 44 -11.98 10.84 -0.36
C ALA A 44 -11.06 11.11 -1.56
N PHE A 45 -10.02 10.29 -1.76
CA PHE A 45 -9.03 10.47 -2.81
C PHE A 45 -9.44 9.87 -4.16
N GLN A 46 -10.28 8.83 -4.19
CA GLN A 46 -10.79 8.22 -5.43
C GLN A 46 -11.59 9.19 -6.31
N THR A 47 -12.00 10.34 -5.76
CA THR A 47 -12.67 11.42 -6.50
C THR A 47 -11.71 12.33 -7.29
N ILE A 48 -10.38 12.17 -7.13
CA ILE A 48 -9.37 12.98 -7.80
C ILE A 48 -9.02 12.34 -9.15
N SER A 49 -9.55 12.92 -10.23
CA SER A 49 -9.57 12.31 -11.57
C SER A 49 -8.24 12.31 -12.34
N SER A 50 -7.19 13.00 -11.87
CA SER A 50 -5.86 12.92 -12.46
C SER A 50 -4.81 13.56 -11.56
N LEU A 51 -3.69 12.85 -11.36
CA LEU A 51 -2.50 13.35 -10.66
C LEU A 51 -1.52 14.06 -11.60
N ASP A 52 -1.79 14.06 -12.91
CA ASP A 52 -0.91 14.59 -13.97
C ASP A 52 -0.78 16.12 -13.94
N HIS A 53 -1.68 16.80 -13.21
CA HIS A 53 -1.70 18.26 -13.09
C HIS A 53 -0.99 18.77 -11.82
N LEU A 54 -0.48 17.88 -10.96
CA LEU A 54 0.19 18.26 -9.72
C LEU A 54 1.67 18.53 -9.98
N ASN A 55 2.16 19.66 -9.46
CA ASN A 55 3.58 19.98 -9.53
C ASN A 55 4.40 19.14 -8.53
N SER A 56 5.74 19.18 -8.66
CA SER A 56 6.64 18.36 -7.81
C SER A 56 6.45 18.60 -6.30
N GLU A 57 6.06 19.80 -5.88
CA GLU A 57 5.88 20.15 -4.45
C GLU A 57 4.54 19.62 -3.89
N GLN A 58 3.50 19.58 -4.72
CA GLN A 58 2.20 19.02 -4.39
C GLN A 58 2.27 17.49 -4.33
N LEU A 59 2.98 16.87 -5.28
CA LEU A 59 3.24 15.43 -5.25
C LEU A 59 4.04 15.04 -4.00
N THR A 60 4.98 15.85 -3.52
CA THR A 60 5.72 15.55 -2.28
C THR A 60 4.90 15.62 -0.99
N LYS A 61 3.65 16.10 -1.04
CA LYS A 61 2.75 16.19 0.13
C LYS A 61 1.72 15.05 0.17
N ILE A 62 1.64 14.21 -0.86
CA ILE A 62 0.73 13.07 -0.85
C ILE A 62 1.31 12.00 0.08
N THR A 63 0.46 11.53 1.00
CA THR A 63 0.80 10.60 2.07
C THR A 63 0.03 9.29 1.88
N CYS A 64 0.34 8.29 2.69
CA CYS A 64 -0.40 7.04 2.71
C CYS A 64 -1.86 7.27 3.12
N LEU A 65 -2.76 6.74 2.32
CA LEU A 65 -4.20 6.73 2.54
C LEU A 65 -4.62 5.36 3.08
N CYS A 66 -5.74 5.32 3.80
CA CYS A 66 -6.34 4.06 4.23
C CYS A 66 -7.86 4.07 4.07
N GLY A 67 -8.41 2.89 3.79
CA GLY A 67 -9.85 2.67 3.71
C GLY A 67 -10.19 1.21 3.97
N PRO A 68 -11.47 0.88 4.18
CA PRO A 68 -11.89 -0.51 4.32
C PRO A 68 -11.51 -1.31 3.06
N GLU A 69 -11.20 -2.59 3.25
CA GLU A 69 -10.95 -3.48 2.13
C GLU A 69 -12.27 -3.88 1.44
N TYR A 70 -12.30 -3.78 0.12
CA TYR A 70 -13.45 -4.16 -0.71
C TYR A 70 -13.30 -5.59 -1.21
N SER A 71 -14.08 -6.55 -0.72
CA SER A 71 -14.07 -7.88 -1.35
C SER A 71 -14.71 -7.80 -2.74
N ASN A 72 -13.91 -7.78 -3.80
CA ASN A 72 -14.43 -7.92 -5.16
C ASN A 72 -14.81 -9.40 -5.38
N ASP A 73 -16.05 -9.77 -5.11
CA ASP A 73 -16.68 -10.94 -5.74
C ASP A 73 -17.14 -10.56 -7.16
N GLU A 74 -16.27 -9.91 -7.93
CA GLU A 74 -16.54 -9.56 -9.33
C GLU A 74 -16.04 -10.70 -10.24
N LEU A 75 -16.75 -11.82 -10.15
CA LEU A 75 -16.82 -12.79 -11.24
C LEU A 75 -18.25 -13.16 -11.63
N LEU A 76 -19.28 -12.74 -10.89
CA LEU A 76 -20.68 -12.91 -11.25
C LEU A 76 -21.51 -11.72 -10.75
N GLY A 77 -21.88 -10.83 -11.68
CA GLY A 77 -22.47 -9.52 -11.40
C GLY A 77 -23.62 -9.50 -10.39
N GLY A 78 -23.63 -8.45 -9.58
CA GLY A 78 -24.83 -7.97 -8.88
C GLY A 78 -24.92 -8.22 -7.38
N LYS A 79 -23.81 -8.44 -6.65
CA LYS A 79 -23.83 -8.37 -5.17
C LYS A 79 -23.18 -7.08 -4.69
N GLU A 80 -23.87 -6.39 -3.77
CA GLU A 80 -23.31 -5.26 -3.03
C GLU A 80 -21.94 -5.64 -2.47
N ALA A 81 -20.96 -4.74 -2.59
CA ALA A 81 -19.63 -4.95 -2.04
C ALA A 81 -19.76 -5.28 -0.54
N THR A 82 -19.36 -6.49 -0.14
CA THR A 82 -19.26 -6.84 1.28
C THR A 82 -18.01 -6.20 1.84
N TYR A 83 -18.20 -5.31 2.80
CA TYR A 83 -17.11 -4.62 3.49
C TYR A 83 -16.61 -5.49 4.63
N ASP A 84 -15.32 -5.79 4.64
CA ASP A 84 -14.67 -6.24 5.87
C ASP A 84 -14.16 -5.02 6.61
N ASP A 85 -14.98 -4.52 7.55
CA ASP A 85 -14.62 -3.36 8.37
C ASP A 85 -13.39 -3.61 9.27
N GLN A 86 -12.87 -4.85 9.36
CA GLN A 86 -11.65 -5.22 10.10
C GLN A 86 -10.40 -5.21 9.23
N LEU A 87 -10.53 -5.30 7.91
CA LEU A 87 -9.40 -5.29 6.97
C LEU A 87 -9.25 -3.91 6.34
N ILE A 88 -8.04 -3.38 6.40
CA ILE A 88 -7.70 -2.07 5.87
C ILE A 88 -6.80 -2.21 4.64
N SER A 89 -7.18 -1.49 3.58
CA SER A 89 -6.34 -1.24 2.43
C SER A 89 -5.53 0.02 2.65
N ILE A 90 -4.20 -0.07 2.55
CA ILE A 90 -3.27 1.06 2.61
C ILE A 90 -2.78 1.35 1.20
N THR A 91 -2.93 2.60 0.76
CA THR A 91 -2.44 3.05 -0.55
C THR A 91 -1.50 4.24 -0.36
N CYS A 92 -0.22 4.04 -0.68
CA CYS A 92 0.81 5.07 -0.61
C CYS A 92 1.25 5.42 -2.02
N ILE A 93 1.16 6.70 -2.36
CA ILE A 93 1.46 7.17 -3.71
C ILE A 93 2.39 8.38 -3.68
N TYR A 94 3.09 8.63 -4.78
CA TYR A 94 3.85 9.85 -5.10
C TYR A 94 4.41 10.64 -3.92
N GLY A 95 5.74 10.63 -3.74
CA GLY A 95 6.39 11.50 -2.75
C GLY A 95 6.23 11.04 -1.29
N THR A 96 5.41 10.01 -1.05
CA THR A 96 5.37 9.27 0.22
C THR A 96 6.74 8.64 0.52
N LYS A 97 7.19 8.74 1.77
CA LYS A 97 8.40 8.08 2.28
C LYS A 97 8.03 6.79 3.02
N ILE A 98 9.01 5.91 3.20
CA ILE A 98 8.78 4.66 3.95
C ILE A 98 8.34 4.89 5.42
N ALA A 99 8.74 6.03 6.01
CA ALA A 99 8.30 6.43 7.35
C ALA A 99 6.79 6.69 7.43
N ASP A 100 6.19 7.21 6.35
CA ASP A 100 4.76 7.46 6.27
C ASP A 100 3.98 6.14 6.24
N LEU A 101 4.44 5.16 5.46
CA LEU A 101 3.86 3.81 5.44
C LEU A 101 3.90 3.18 6.84
N ARG A 102 5.04 3.27 7.52
CA ARG A 102 5.18 2.77 8.90
C ARG A 102 4.18 3.45 9.84
N GLY A 103 4.06 4.77 9.75
CA GLY A 103 3.09 5.53 10.53
C GLY A 103 1.66 5.05 10.28
N THR A 104 1.28 4.84 9.02
CA THR A 104 -0.06 4.36 8.67
C THR A 104 -0.32 2.94 9.17
N ILE A 105 0.64 2.01 9.07
CA ILE A 105 0.52 0.67 9.63
C ILE A 105 0.31 0.74 11.16
N GLU A 106 1.06 1.60 11.86
CA GLU A 106 0.89 1.81 13.30
C GLU A 106 -0.49 2.37 13.66
N LEU A 107 -1.07 3.26 12.83
CA LEU A 107 -2.43 3.78 13.03
C LEU A 107 -3.50 2.69 12.85
N VAL A 108 -3.34 1.82 11.84
CA VAL A 108 -4.22 0.66 11.62
C VAL A 108 -4.17 -0.26 12.83
N ALA A 109 -2.97 -0.61 13.30
CA ALA A 109 -2.77 -1.45 14.47
C ALA A 109 -3.40 -0.86 15.74
N LYS A 110 -3.23 0.45 15.97
CA LYS A 110 -3.85 1.18 17.09
C LYS A 110 -5.37 1.19 17.03
N SER A 111 -5.95 1.03 15.85
CA SER A 111 -7.40 0.96 15.64
C SER A 111 -7.97 -0.44 15.83
N ASN A 112 -7.16 -1.41 16.27
CA ASN A 112 -7.53 -2.82 16.43
C ASN A 112 -8.12 -3.42 15.13
N LYS A 113 -7.55 -3.02 13.99
CA LYS A 113 -7.85 -3.53 12.66
C LYS A 113 -6.59 -4.18 12.08
N SER A 114 -6.77 -5.02 11.06
CA SER A 114 -5.69 -5.70 10.35
C SER A 114 -5.43 -5.05 9.00
N VAL A 115 -4.21 -5.18 8.48
CA VAL A 115 -3.87 -4.72 7.13
C VAL A 115 -4.16 -5.86 6.16
N GLY A 116 -5.11 -5.64 5.25
CA GLY A 116 -5.52 -6.63 4.26
C GLY A 116 -4.90 -6.41 2.89
N ARG A 117 -4.62 -5.15 2.51
CA ARG A 117 -3.88 -4.80 1.28
C ARG A 117 -2.91 -3.67 1.48
N ILE A 118 -1.81 -3.72 0.74
CA ILE A 118 -0.86 -2.61 0.63
C ILE A 118 -0.56 -2.39 -0.85
N PHE A 119 -0.77 -1.15 -1.30
CA PHE A 119 -0.41 -0.67 -2.62
C PHE A 119 0.56 0.50 -2.50
N LEU A 120 1.79 0.34 -3.00
CA LEU A 120 2.83 1.36 -3.02
C LEU A 120 3.14 1.71 -4.47
N ASP A 121 3.00 2.98 -4.86
CA ASP A 121 3.29 3.45 -6.22
C ASP A 121 4.06 4.78 -6.21
N HIS A 122 5.22 4.86 -6.85
CA HIS A 122 6.10 6.04 -6.82
C HIS A 122 6.54 6.46 -5.40
N VAL A 123 6.59 5.50 -4.47
CA VAL A 123 7.08 5.72 -3.10
C VAL A 123 8.59 5.93 -3.13
N ASP A 124 9.06 6.92 -2.37
CA ASP A 124 10.47 7.18 -2.17
C ASP A 124 10.98 6.32 -1.01
N PHE A 125 11.85 5.38 -1.38
CA PHE A 125 12.47 4.49 -0.45
C PHE A 125 13.75 5.10 0.13
N ALA A 126 14.30 6.21 -0.39
CA ALA A 126 15.53 6.80 0.15
C ALA A 126 15.44 7.07 1.66
N GLU A 127 16.46 6.63 2.40
CA GLU A 127 16.56 6.89 3.83
C GLU A 127 17.28 8.23 4.08
N VAL A 128 16.93 8.89 5.17
CA VAL A 128 17.69 10.04 5.69
C VAL A 128 19.07 9.51 6.12
N GLU A 129 20.13 10.20 5.68
CA GLU A 129 21.53 9.75 5.72
C GLU A 129 21.97 9.01 7.01
N GLY A 130 22.64 7.85 6.84
CA GLY A 130 23.43 7.21 7.92
C GLY A 130 23.46 5.67 7.95
N ILE A 131 22.54 4.97 7.28
CA ILE A 131 22.47 3.50 7.32
C ILE A 131 22.16 2.96 5.91
N SER A 132 23.19 2.67 5.12
CA SER A 132 23.02 2.09 3.79
C SER A 132 22.70 0.59 3.88
N SER A 133 21.42 0.23 3.98
CA SER A 133 20.84 -1.04 3.47
C SER A 133 19.34 -1.07 3.76
N GLN A 134 18.50 -0.86 2.76
CA GLN A 134 17.05 -1.02 2.90
C GLN A 134 16.65 -2.49 2.85
N LYS A 135 16.41 -3.02 4.04
CA LYS A 135 16.31 -4.45 4.33
C LYS A 135 14.87 -4.96 4.40
N GLY A 136 13.95 -4.42 3.60
CA GLY A 136 12.53 -4.83 3.63
C GLY A 136 11.85 -4.73 5.01
N GLN A 137 12.49 -4.09 5.99
CA GLN A 137 12.10 -4.10 7.41
C GLN A 137 10.78 -3.37 7.65
N PHE A 138 10.33 -2.55 6.70
CA PHE A 138 8.99 -1.96 6.75
C PHE A 138 7.88 -3.01 6.68
N LEU A 139 8.19 -4.23 6.26
CA LEU A 139 7.31 -5.40 6.33
C LEU A 139 7.57 -6.29 7.55
N SER A 140 8.21 -5.76 8.60
CA SER A 140 8.40 -6.48 9.86
C SER A 140 7.19 -6.35 10.78
N GLY A 141 6.86 -7.43 11.50
CA GLY A 141 5.81 -7.44 12.53
C GLY A 141 4.59 -8.31 12.21
N PRO A 142 3.68 -8.49 13.18
CA PRO A 142 2.52 -9.38 13.07
C PRO A 142 1.35 -8.79 12.28
N HIS A 143 1.44 -7.53 11.83
CA HIS A 143 0.34 -6.78 11.20
C HIS A 143 -0.03 -7.26 9.80
N PHE A 144 0.68 -8.26 9.26
CA PHE A 144 0.53 -8.75 7.88
C PHE A 144 0.00 -10.19 7.80
N ALA A 145 -0.45 -10.79 8.90
CA ALA A 145 -1.01 -12.14 8.90
C ALA A 145 -2.26 -12.25 7.98
N ASP A 146 -3.07 -11.18 7.95
CA ASP A 146 -4.27 -11.07 7.12
C ASP A 146 -4.01 -10.37 5.77
N LEU A 147 -2.75 -9.99 5.46
CA LEU A 147 -2.41 -9.33 4.21
C LEU A 147 -2.60 -10.31 3.05
N THR A 148 -3.53 -10.01 2.15
CA THR A 148 -3.86 -10.85 0.99
C THR A 148 -3.16 -10.39 -0.29
N GLN A 149 -2.89 -9.08 -0.41
CA GLN A 149 -2.25 -8.48 -1.58
C GLN A 149 -1.18 -7.45 -1.17
N LEU A 150 0.02 -7.61 -1.74
CA LEU A 150 1.11 -6.66 -1.62
C LEU A 150 1.59 -6.25 -3.01
N GLU A 151 1.42 -4.98 -3.35
CA GLU A 151 1.92 -4.39 -4.58
C GLU A 151 2.90 -3.26 -4.30
N ILE A 152 4.07 -3.32 -4.92
CA ILE A 152 5.12 -2.32 -4.84
C ILE A 152 5.57 -1.98 -6.26
N LYS A 153 5.32 -0.76 -6.70
CA LYS A 153 5.57 -0.32 -8.07
C LYS A 153 6.37 0.98 -8.09
N LYS A 154 7.25 1.10 -9.10
CA LYS A 154 7.95 2.34 -9.47
C LYS A 154 8.71 2.98 -8.30
N CYS A 155 9.53 2.19 -7.62
CA CYS A 155 10.26 2.65 -6.45
C CYS A 155 11.24 3.79 -6.80
N ARG A 156 11.24 4.86 -5.98
CA ARG A 156 12.16 6.02 -6.11
C ARG A 156 13.26 5.97 -5.04
N GLY A 157 14.36 6.72 -5.25
CA GLY A 157 15.40 6.90 -4.24
C GLY A 157 16.61 5.95 -4.28
N ASN A 158 17.07 5.53 -5.48
CA ASN A 158 18.12 4.50 -5.67
C ASN A 158 17.99 3.26 -4.74
N PRO A 159 16.79 2.67 -4.55
CA PRO A 159 16.64 1.63 -3.56
C PRO A 159 17.12 0.30 -4.14
N TYR A 160 18.15 -0.28 -3.55
CA TYR A 160 18.31 -1.73 -3.59
C TYR A 160 17.35 -2.29 -2.54
N LEU A 161 16.11 -2.59 -2.95
CA LEU A 161 15.18 -3.29 -2.10
C LEU A 161 15.68 -4.70 -1.88
N ASN A 162 15.95 -5.06 -0.63
CA ASN A 162 16.42 -6.39 -0.27
C ASN A 162 15.43 -7.04 0.70
N PHE A 163 14.82 -8.13 0.25
CA PHE A 163 13.88 -8.93 1.04
C PHE A 163 14.53 -10.24 1.57
N GLU A 164 15.86 -10.32 1.58
CA GLU A 164 16.62 -11.49 2.05
C GLU A 164 16.94 -11.43 3.54
N GLU A 165 16.25 -10.61 4.33
CA GLU A 165 16.39 -10.57 5.77
C GLU A 165 15.32 -11.36 6.51
N ASN A 166 15.68 -11.92 7.66
CA ASN A 166 14.75 -12.69 8.51
C ASN A 166 13.78 -11.80 9.30
N SER A 167 13.89 -10.48 9.16
CA SER A 167 13.06 -9.47 9.83
C SER A 167 11.69 -9.30 9.20
N ILE A 168 11.44 -9.92 8.04
CA ILE A 168 10.16 -9.89 7.35
C ILE A 168 9.11 -10.71 8.12
N GLY A 169 7.89 -10.17 8.23
CA GLY A 169 6.74 -10.82 8.85
C GLY A 169 6.34 -12.13 8.17
N ASN A 170 5.47 -12.89 8.84
CA ASN A 170 4.78 -14.01 8.19
C ASN A 170 3.58 -13.46 7.41
N PHE A 171 3.39 -13.94 6.19
CA PHE A 171 2.31 -13.54 5.29
C PHE A 171 1.36 -14.71 5.06
N ASP A 172 0.73 -15.16 6.14
CA ASP A 172 -0.06 -16.41 6.16
C ASP A 172 -1.27 -16.38 5.22
N SER A 173 -1.69 -15.20 4.78
CA SER A 173 -2.83 -14.98 3.88
C SER A 173 -2.45 -14.40 2.51
N LEU A 174 -1.17 -14.13 2.24
CA LEU A 174 -0.77 -13.44 1.01
C LEU A 174 -0.95 -14.34 -0.21
N VAL A 175 -1.79 -13.89 -1.14
CA VAL A 175 -2.14 -14.58 -2.39
C VAL A 175 -1.43 -13.95 -3.58
N GLU A 176 -1.20 -12.64 -3.53
CA GLU A 176 -0.61 -11.87 -4.62
C GLU A 176 0.54 -10.99 -4.15
N LEU A 177 1.68 -11.14 -4.81
CA LEU A 177 2.87 -10.32 -4.65
C LEU A 177 3.26 -9.72 -5.98
N VAL A 178 3.27 -8.39 -6.05
CA VAL A 178 3.73 -7.64 -7.22
C VAL A 178 4.84 -6.70 -6.77
N ILE A 179 6.02 -6.83 -7.36
CA ILE A 179 7.15 -5.92 -7.15
C ILE A 179 7.68 -5.53 -8.52
N GLU A 180 7.39 -4.33 -9.00
CA GLU A 180 7.70 -3.91 -10.38
C GLU A 180 8.45 -2.58 -10.41
N GLU A 181 9.41 -2.45 -11.34
CA GLU A 181 10.18 -1.20 -11.50
C GLU A 181 10.88 -0.75 -10.20
N CYS A 182 11.42 -1.71 -9.44
CA CYS A 182 11.96 -1.48 -8.11
C CYS A 182 13.44 -1.88 -7.96
N ASN A 183 14.15 -2.01 -9.08
CA ASN A 183 15.58 -2.34 -9.12
C ASN A 183 15.96 -3.64 -8.41
N LEU A 184 15.04 -4.59 -8.28
CA LEU A 184 15.30 -5.86 -7.60
C LEU A 184 16.36 -6.67 -8.40
N GLU A 185 17.48 -7.03 -7.78
CA GLU A 185 18.56 -7.77 -8.46
C GLU A 185 18.49 -9.28 -8.24
N LYS A 186 17.73 -9.73 -7.24
CA LYS A 186 17.60 -11.14 -6.86
C LYS A 186 16.15 -11.48 -6.55
N MET A 187 15.80 -12.74 -6.73
CA MET A 187 14.49 -13.27 -6.30
C MET A 187 14.31 -13.06 -4.79
N PRO A 188 13.14 -12.57 -4.30
CA PRO A 188 12.89 -12.33 -2.88
C PRO A 188 12.49 -13.64 -2.17
N THR A 189 13.39 -14.62 -2.17
CA THR A 189 13.12 -16.01 -1.78
C THR A 189 12.61 -16.14 -0.36
N LYS A 190 13.12 -15.34 0.58
CA LYS A 190 12.67 -15.36 1.97
C LYS A 190 11.27 -14.81 2.16
N LEU A 191 10.92 -13.73 1.45
CA LEU A 191 9.56 -13.20 1.46
C LEU A 191 8.59 -14.25 0.91
N ILE A 192 8.94 -14.88 -0.21
CA ILE A 192 8.13 -15.94 -0.83
C ILE A 192 7.96 -17.13 0.12
N ALA A 193 9.03 -17.56 0.80
CA ALA A 193 8.96 -18.65 1.77
C ALA A 193 8.06 -18.33 2.99
N LYS A 194 7.79 -17.04 3.24
CA LYS A 194 6.86 -16.56 4.29
C LYS A 194 5.42 -16.41 3.82
N ALA A 195 5.15 -16.66 2.54
CA ALA A 195 3.83 -16.53 1.91
C ALA A 195 3.35 -17.89 1.37
N PRO A 196 2.92 -18.83 2.23
CA PRO A 196 2.58 -20.20 1.83
C PRO A 196 1.35 -20.30 0.91
N LYS A 197 0.51 -19.25 0.85
CA LYS A 197 -0.69 -19.18 0.00
C LYS A 197 -0.46 -18.39 -1.29
N LEU A 198 0.78 -18.01 -1.61
CA LEU A 198 1.09 -17.20 -2.77
C LEU A 198 0.73 -17.93 -4.07
N ARG A 199 -0.12 -17.30 -4.90
CA ARG A 199 -0.58 -17.84 -6.19
C ARG A 199 -0.22 -16.96 -7.38
N ARG A 200 -0.05 -15.65 -7.14
CA ARG A 200 0.34 -14.67 -8.16
C ARG A 200 1.62 -13.98 -7.74
N LEU A 201 2.62 -14.03 -8.61
CA LEU A 201 3.90 -13.37 -8.44
C LEU A 201 4.25 -12.61 -9.71
N SER A 202 4.39 -11.28 -9.62
CA SER A 202 4.99 -10.46 -10.67
C SER A 202 6.24 -9.77 -10.14
N LEU A 203 7.34 -9.93 -10.87
CA LEU A 203 8.61 -9.25 -10.60
C LEU A 203 9.08 -8.46 -11.84
N ALA A 204 8.14 -7.98 -12.64
CA ALA A 204 8.42 -7.34 -13.93
C ALA A 204 9.29 -6.09 -13.81
N ASN A 205 10.03 -5.77 -14.87
CA ASN A 205 10.82 -4.54 -14.99
C ASN A 205 11.80 -4.29 -13.83
N ASN A 206 12.35 -5.35 -13.25
CA ASN A 206 13.44 -5.29 -12.28
C ASN A 206 14.81 -5.54 -12.94
N LYS A 207 15.87 -5.70 -12.13
CA LYS A 207 17.27 -5.83 -12.56
C LYS A 207 17.86 -7.22 -12.34
N MET A 208 17.02 -8.24 -12.19
CA MET A 208 17.47 -9.62 -12.05
C MET A 208 18.18 -10.09 -13.33
N SER A 209 19.40 -10.58 -13.19
CA SER A 209 20.24 -11.01 -14.33
C SER A 209 20.28 -12.52 -14.53
N ALA A 210 19.92 -13.30 -13.52
CA ALA A 210 19.91 -14.75 -13.56
C ALA A 210 18.83 -15.32 -12.62
N LEU A 211 18.33 -16.51 -12.95
CA LEU A 211 17.44 -17.31 -12.12
C LEU A 211 18.00 -18.74 -12.03
N GLY A 212 18.11 -19.26 -10.81
CA GLY A 212 18.56 -20.61 -10.50
C GLY A 212 17.47 -21.43 -9.81
N ARG A 213 17.67 -22.74 -9.71
CA ARG A 213 16.70 -23.65 -9.06
C ARG A 213 16.35 -23.23 -7.62
N ALA A 214 17.32 -22.69 -6.88
CA ALA A 214 17.12 -22.25 -5.51
C ALA A 214 16.15 -21.06 -5.39
N ASP A 215 16.03 -20.22 -6.43
CA ASP A 215 15.14 -19.06 -6.43
C ASP A 215 13.66 -19.46 -6.37
N PHE A 216 13.34 -20.69 -6.77
CA PHE A 216 11.97 -21.22 -6.79
C PHE A 216 11.65 -22.12 -5.58
N ALA A 217 12.59 -22.32 -4.63
CA ALA A 217 12.43 -23.30 -3.56
C ALA A 217 11.27 -22.99 -2.58
N GLY A 218 10.87 -21.72 -2.47
CA GLY A 218 9.74 -21.28 -1.63
C GLY A 218 8.39 -21.28 -2.34
N LEU A 219 8.35 -21.48 -3.66
CA LEU A 219 7.09 -21.49 -4.42
C LEU A 219 6.46 -22.87 -4.29
N GLN A 220 5.28 -22.93 -3.68
CA GLN A 220 4.47 -24.13 -3.68
C GLN A 220 3.80 -24.24 -5.05
N MET A 221 3.98 -25.37 -5.72
CA MET A 221 3.21 -25.68 -6.92
C MET A 221 1.74 -25.78 -6.51
N ALA A 222 0.88 -24.97 -7.12
CA ALA A 222 -0.56 -25.15 -6.97
C ALA A 222 -0.93 -26.49 -7.64
N ASN A 223 -1.11 -27.53 -6.84
CA ASN A 223 -1.74 -28.75 -7.33
C ASN A 223 -3.24 -28.42 -7.43
N GLU A 224 -3.73 -28.24 -8.65
CA GLU A 224 -5.17 -28.13 -8.96
C GLU A 224 -5.91 -29.42 -8.62
#